data_AF-A0A6M4P628-F1
#
_entry.id   AF-A0A6M4P628-F1
#
_cell.length_a   1.000
_cell.length_b   1.000
_cell.length_c   1.000
_cell.angle_alpha   90.00
_cell.angle_beta   90.00
_cell.angle_gamma   90.00
#
_symmetry.space_group_name_H-M   'P 1'
#
loop_
_entity.id
_entity.type
_entity.pdbx_description
1 polymer ?
#
loop_
_entity_poly.entity_id
_entity_poly.type
_entity_poly.pdbx_seq_one_letter_code
_entity_poly.pdbx_strand_id
1 'polypeptide(L)'
;MRLPDLNDLIQDLQLAKQMAIEDRNTNSLIMATIGQAKLLGIDKPPIKDVTPEGNSEQPAIDYSALSDDELRQLIAMTEKMEKAALNKRISHAQDNY
;
A
#
# COMPACT_ATOMS: atom_id res chain seq x y z
N MET A 1 -0.45 13.40 24.35
CA MET A 1 0.52 13.68 23.25
C MET A 1 -0.20 13.41 21.95
N ARG A 2 -0.18 14.37 21.02
CA ARG A 2 -0.72 14.17 19.66
C ARG A 2 0.29 13.33 18.88
N LEU A 3 -0.17 12.41 18.03
CA LEU A 3 0.73 11.72 17.11
C LEU A 3 1.34 12.77 16.15
N PRO A 4 2.65 12.73 15.87
CA PRO A 4 3.26 13.60 14.88
C PRO A 4 2.61 13.36 13.52
N ASP A 5 2.28 14.43 12.81
CA ASP A 5 1.78 14.34 11.44
C ASP A 5 2.94 14.16 10.45
N LEU A 6 2.65 13.76 9.21
CA LEU A 6 3.68 13.56 8.18
C LEU A 6 4.57 14.80 7.97
N ASN A 7 4.00 15.99 8.11
CA ASN A 7 4.73 17.25 8.01
C ASN A 7 5.75 17.42 9.14
N ASP A 8 5.39 17.03 10.37
CA ASP A 8 6.28 17.09 11.53
C ASP A 8 7.48 16.15 11.32
N LEU A 9 7.20 14.94 10.82
CA LEU A 9 8.24 13.94 10.53
C LEU A 9 9.20 14.36 9.41
N ILE A 10 8.68 15.05 8.38
CA ILE A 10 9.51 15.59 7.29
C ILE A 10 10.40 16.72 7.81
N GLN A 11 9.88 17.60 8.67
CA GLN A 11 10.65 18.68 9.28
C GLN A 11 11.78 18.13 10.16
N ASP A 12 11.49 17.15 11.00
CA ASP A 12 12.49 16.51 11.86
C ASP A 12 13.61 15.85 11.04
N LEU A 13 13.26 15.18 9.94
CA LEU A 13 14.26 14.58 9.04
C LEU A 13 15.11 15.62 8.30
N GLN A 14 14.53 16.76 7.92
CA GLN A 14 15.30 17.85 7.33
C GLN A 14 16.28 18.46 8.34
N LEU A 15 15.84 18.63 9.58
CA LEU A 15 16.67 19.12 10.67
C LEU A 15 17.80 18.12 11.01
N ALA A 16 17.49 16.82 11.08
CA ALA A 16 18.49 15.76 11.23
C ALA A 16 19.53 15.74 10.10
N LYS A 17 19.09 15.98 8.85
CA LYS A 17 19.99 16.08 7.70
C LYS A 17 20.93 17.29 7.82
N GLN A 18 20.41 18.43 8.25
CA GLN A 18 21.20 19.65 8.45
C GLN A 18 22.25 19.46 9.54
N MET A 19 21.87 18.89 10.68
CA MET A 19 22.81 18.56 11.76
C MET A 19 23.89 17.57 11.30
N ALA A 20 23.52 16.54 10.52
CA ALA A 20 24.49 15.59 9.98
C ALA A 20 25.50 16.23 9.01
N ILE A 21 25.08 17.26 8.26
CA ILE A 21 25.98 18.04 7.39
C ILE A 21 26.95 18.87 8.24
N GLU A 22 26.44 19.54 9.27
CA GLU A 22 27.24 20.36 10.19
C GLU A 22 28.29 19.52 10.94
N ASP A 23 27.88 18.35 11.42
CA ASP A 23 28.76 17.40 12.13
C ASP A 23 29.68 16.60 11.19
N ARG A 24 29.59 16.82 9.88
CA ARG A 24 30.31 16.06 8.84
C ARG A 24 30.15 14.54 9.02
N ASN A 25 28.99 14.11 9.51
CA ASN A 25 28.69 12.72 9.80
C ASN A 25 27.94 12.09 8.63
N THR A 26 28.71 11.48 7.72
CA THR A 26 28.20 10.83 6.52
C THR A 26 27.19 9.72 6.82
N ASN A 27 27.35 8.97 7.92
CA ASN A 27 26.43 7.88 8.27
C ASN A 27 25.05 8.41 8.64
N SER A 28 25.00 9.46 9.47
CA SER A 28 23.73 10.11 9.84
C SER A 28 23.06 10.77 8.63
N LEU A 29 23.85 11.36 7.73
CA LEU A 29 23.36 11.95 6.49
C LEU A 29 22.69 10.91 5.58
N ILE A 30 23.34 9.74 5.41
CA ILE A 30 22.78 8.63 4.63
C ILE A 30 21.48 8.13 5.26
N MET A 31 21.44 7.95 6.58
CA MET A 31 20.22 7.50 7.27
C MET A 31 19.06 8.49 7.13
N ALA A 32 19.31 9.79 7.30
CA ALA A 32 18.27 10.82 7.10
C ALA A 32 17.76 10.83 5.66
N THR A 33 18.65 10.67 4.68
CA THR A 33 18.29 10.62 3.25
C THR A 33 17.46 9.39 2.92
N ILE A 34 17.83 8.22 3.45
CA ILE A 34 17.05 6.98 3.30
C ILE A 34 15.67 7.13 3.96
N GLY A 35 15.60 7.74 5.15
CA GLY A 35 14.34 8.03 5.83
C GLY A 35 13.42 8.91 4.99
N GLN A 36 13.96 9.98 4.40
CA GLN A 36 13.23 10.84 3.47
C GLN A 36 12.76 10.07 2.23
N ALA A 37 13.61 9.23 1.62
CA ALA A 37 13.26 8.43 0.46
C ALA A 37 12.14 7.41 0.77
N LYS A 38 12.14 6.81 1.97
CA LYS A 38 11.10 5.89 2.43
C LYS A 38 9.75 6.58 2.66
N LEU A 39 9.75 7.80 3.22
CA LEU A 39 8.51 8.57 3.42
C LEU A 39 7.92 9.09 2.12
N LEU A 40 8.76 9.54 1.20
CA LEU A 40 8.34 9.98 -0.13
C LEU A 40 7.98 8.81 -1.07
N GLY A 41 8.18 7.57 -0.63
CA GLY A 41 7.91 6.37 -1.43
C GLY A 41 8.88 6.15 -2.59
N ILE A 42 10.00 6.87 -2.64
CA ILE A 42 11.05 6.75 -3.67
C ILE A 42 11.78 5.41 -3.56
N ASP A 43 11.94 4.89 -2.33
CA ASP A 43 12.57 3.59 -2.05
C ASP A 43 11.65 2.40 -2.34
N LYS A 44 10.36 2.64 -2.55
CA LYS A 44 9.44 1.58 -2.96
C LYS A 44 9.56 1.42 -4.48
N PRO A 45 9.49 0.19 -5.03
CA PRO A 45 9.10 0.07 -6.43
C PRO A 45 7.84 0.91 -6.60
N PRO A 46 7.64 1.60 -7.75
CA PRO A 46 6.41 2.36 -7.97
C PRO A 46 5.31 1.43 -7.52
N ILE A 47 4.58 1.86 -6.48
CA ILE A 47 3.37 1.14 -6.09
C ILE A 47 2.65 1.17 -7.43
N LYS A 48 2.56 0.01 -8.09
CA LYS A 48 1.60 -0.18 -9.16
C LYS A 48 0.36 0.19 -8.41
N ASP A 49 -0.07 1.43 -8.62
CA ASP A 49 -1.28 1.91 -8.04
C ASP A 49 -2.23 0.78 -8.35
N VAL A 50 -2.85 0.24 -7.31
CA VAL A 50 -4.19 -0.30 -7.49
C VAL A 50 -5.15 0.89 -7.65
N THR A 51 -4.77 1.90 -8.44
CA THR A 51 -5.62 2.30 -9.54
C THR A 51 -5.88 1.03 -10.34
N PRO A 52 -7.11 0.74 -10.77
CA PRO A 52 -7.29 -0.19 -11.87
C PRO A 52 -6.43 0.36 -13.03
N GLU A 53 -5.25 -0.25 -13.19
CA GLU A 53 -4.34 -0.21 -14.32
C GLU A 53 -4.14 1.13 -15.03
N GLY A 54 -2.89 1.57 -15.12
CA GLY A 54 -2.48 2.23 -16.35
C GLY A 54 -2.80 1.32 -17.53
N ASN A 55 -3.78 1.69 -18.34
CA ASN A 55 -3.96 1.29 -19.73
C ASN A 55 -3.73 -0.20 -20.06
N SER A 56 -4.26 -1.11 -19.25
CA SER A 56 -5.03 -2.17 -19.87
C SER A 56 -6.47 -1.72 -19.73
N GLU A 57 -7.11 -1.46 -20.88
CA GLU A 57 -8.54 -1.65 -20.98
C GLU A 57 -8.79 -3.11 -20.58
N GLN A 58 -8.95 -3.39 -19.28
CA GLN A 58 -9.74 -4.54 -18.89
C GLN A 58 -11.03 -4.36 -19.67
N PRO A 59 -11.42 -5.31 -20.54
CA PRO A 59 -12.69 -5.19 -21.23
C PRO A 59 -13.71 -5.02 -20.12
N ALA A 60 -14.38 -3.87 -20.07
CA ALA A 60 -15.50 -3.68 -19.18
C ALA A 60 -16.44 -4.84 -19.51
N ILE A 61 -16.54 -5.82 -18.60
CA ILE A 61 -17.32 -7.01 -18.85
C ILE A 61 -18.75 -6.50 -18.88
N ASP A 62 -19.34 -6.53 -20.08
CA ASP A 62 -20.71 -6.10 -20.25
C ASP A 62 -21.64 -7.17 -19.67
N TYR A 63 -22.12 -6.90 -18.47
CA TYR A 63 -23.07 -7.77 -17.76
C TYR A 63 -24.51 -7.59 -18.25
N SER A 64 -24.78 -6.68 -19.20
CA SER A 64 -26.14 -6.40 -19.69
C SER A 64 -26.77 -7.57 -20.47
N ALA A 65 -25.94 -8.51 -20.95
CA ALA A 65 -26.38 -9.72 -21.64
C ALA A 65 -26.72 -10.89 -20.69
N LEU A 66 -26.45 -10.77 -19.39
CA LEU A 66 -26.76 -11.82 -18.41
C LEU A 66 -28.20 -11.69 -17.93
N SER A 67 -28.85 -12.84 -17.72
CA SER A 67 -30.13 -12.88 -17.00
C SER A 67 -29.95 -12.60 -15.51
N ASP A 68 -31.01 -12.14 -14.84
CA ASP A 68 -30.99 -11.86 -13.39
C ASP A 68 -30.54 -13.07 -12.56
N ASP A 69 -30.86 -14.29 -13.00
CA ASP A 69 -30.49 -15.53 -12.32
C ASP A 69 -28.98 -15.83 -12.47
N GLU A 70 -28.41 -15.60 -13.65
CA GLU A 70 -26.96 -15.75 -13.88
C GLU A 70 -26.17 -14.70 -13.11
N LEU A 71 -26.69 -13.47 -13.03
CA LEU A 71 -26.09 -12.38 -12.25
C LEU A 71 -26.05 -12.74 -10.75
N ARG A 72 -27.16 -13.28 -10.22
CA ARG A 72 -27.24 -13.75 -8.83
C ARG A 72 -26.28 -14.90 -8.54
N GLN A 73 -26.15 -15.85 -9.47
CA GLN A 73 -25.22 -16.96 -9.32
C GLN A 73 -23.76 -16.47 -9.28
N LEU A 74 -23.44 -15.48 -10.12
CA LEU A 74 -22.11 -14.88 -10.17
C LEU A 74 -21.76 -14.15 -8.86
N ILE A 75 -22.70 -13.36 -8.34
CA ILE A 75 -22.56 -12.67 -7.04
C ILE A 75 -22.35 -13.69 -5.91
N ALA A 76 -23.18 -14.74 -5.86
CA ALA A 76 -23.06 -15.78 -4.82
C ALA A 76 -21.71 -16.53 -4.91
N MET A 77 -21.19 -16.76 -6.11
CA MET A 77 -19.89 -17.39 -6.31
C MET A 77 -18.74 -16.48 -5.86
N THR A 78 -18.80 -15.19 -6.17
CA THR A 78 -17.80 -14.22 -5.72
C THR A 78 -17.77 -14.10 -4.20
N GLU A 79 -18.93 -13.98 -3.55
CA GLU A 79 -19.04 -13.91 -2.08
C GLU A 79 -18.48 -15.18 -1.40
N LYS A 80 -18.74 -16.35 -1.99
CA LYS A 80 -18.21 -17.63 -1.48
C LYS A 80 -16.68 -17.70 -1.60
N MET A 81 -16.11 -17.21 -2.71
CA MET A 81 -14.65 -17.16 -2.89
C MET A 81 -13.99 -16.18 -1.91
N GLU A 82 -14.59 -15.00 -1.70
CA GLU A 82 -14.08 -14.02 -0.75
C GLU A 82 -14.09 -14.56 0.68
N LYS A 83 -15.18 -15.21 1.09
CA LYS A 83 -15.28 -15.83 2.41
C LYS A 83 -14.24 -16.95 2.60
N ALA A 84 -14.00 -17.76 1.57
CA ALA A 84 -12.97 -18.80 1.60
C ALA A 84 -11.55 -18.20 1.71
N ALA A 85 -11.28 -17.13 0.98
CA ALA A 85 -10.00 -16.41 1.05
C ALA A 85 -9.78 -15.79 2.44
N LEU A 86 -10.83 -15.21 3.03
CA LEU A 86 -10.78 -14.66 4.38
C LEU A 86 -10.49 -15.74 5.43
N ASN A 87 -11.21 -16.87 5.37
CA ASN A 87 -10.98 -18.00 6.27
C ASN A 87 -9.55 -18.55 6.16
N LYS A 88 -9.01 -18.65 4.94
CA LYS A 88 -7.62 -19.08 4.71
C LYS A 88 -6.62 -18.11 5.36
N ARG A 89 -6.86 -16.80 5.24
CA ARG A 89 -6.03 -15.76 5.88
C ARG A 89 -6.09 -15.84 7.40
N ILE A 90 -7.27 -16.09 7.97
CA ILE A 90 -7.46 -16.25 9.42
C ILE A 90 -6.72 -17.49 9.92
N SER A 91 -6.83 -18.64 9.23
CA SER A 91 -6.08 -19.86 9.56
C SER A 91 -4.56 -19.62 9.55
N HIS A 92 -4.04 -18.97 8.50
CA HIS A 92 -2.62 -18.63 8.42
C HIS A 92 -2.17 -17.67 9.53
N ALA A 93 -3.04 -16.80 10.02
CA ALA A 93 -2.73 -15.91 11.14
C ALA A 93 -2.75 -16.64 12.50
N GLN A 94 -3.57 -17.69 12.64
CA GLN A 94 -3.67 -18.50 13.86
C GLN A 94 -2.52 -19.51 14.00
N ASP A 95 -2.02 -20.07 12.90
CA ASP A 95 -0.89 -21.02 12.91
C ASP A 95 0.47 -20.34 13.22
N ASN A 96 0.53 -19.01 13.24
CA ASN A 96 1.74 -18.22 13.51
C ASN A 96 1.81 -17.65 14.96
N TYR A 97 0.99 -18.17 15.88
CA TYR A 97 1.02 -17.91 17.32
C TYR A 97 1.20 -19.22 18.10
#